data_AF-L8IDE0-F1
#
_entry.id   AF-L8IDE0-F1
#
_cell.length_a   1.000
_cell.length_b   1.000
_cell.length_c   1.000
_cell.angle_alpha   90.00
_cell.angle_beta   90.00
_cell.angle_gamma   90.00
#
_symmetry.space_group_name_H-M   'P 1'
#
loop_
_entity.id
_entity.type
_entity.pdbx_description
1 polymer ?
#
loop_
_entity_poly.entity_id
_entity_poly.type
_entity_poly.pdbx_seq_one_letter_code
_entity_poly.pdbx_strand_id
1 'polypeptide(L)'
;VCRLCPARPPCWPNAPSLCVPCSSGFSSVVALGASIICNKIPGLAPRQRAICQSRPDAIIVIGEGSQMGLDECQFQFRNGRWNCSALGERTVFGKELKVGSREAAFTYAIIAAGVAHAITAACTQGNLSDCGCDKEKQGQYHRDEGWKWGGCSADIRYGIGFAKVFVDAREIKQNARTLMNLHNNEAGRKILEENMKLECKCHGVSGSCTTKTCWTTLPQFRELGYVLKDKYNEAVHVEPVRASRNKRPAFLKIKKPLSYRKPMDTELVYIEKSPSYCEEDPATGSVGTQ
;
A
#
# COMPACT_ATOMS: atom_id res chain seq x y z
N VAL A 1 25.55 -21.96 -16.22
CA VAL A 1 25.22 -20.86 -17.16
C VAL A 1 25.19 -19.56 -16.37
N CYS A 2 26.29 -18.80 -16.40
CA CYS A 2 26.39 -17.51 -15.73
C CYS A 2 25.38 -16.54 -16.35
N ARG A 3 24.37 -16.08 -15.58
CA ARG A 3 23.53 -14.96 -16.02
C ARG A 3 24.25 -13.66 -15.70
N LEU A 4 24.57 -12.91 -16.76
CA LEU A 4 25.03 -11.52 -16.71
C LEU A 4 24.03 -10.68 -15.90
N CYS A 5 24.50 -10.04 -14.82
CA CYS A 5 23.76 -8.99 -14.15
C CYS A 5 23.66 -7.76 -15.08
N PRO A 6 22.51 -7.08 -15.18
CA PRO A 6 22.42 -5.80 -15.87
C PRO A 6 23.31 -4.76 -15.17
N ALA A 7 24.00 -3.94 -15.97
CA ALA A 7 25.16 -3.14 -15.56
C ALA A 7 24.86 -1.87 -14.73
N ARG A 8 23.73 -1.76 -14.03
CA ARG A 8 23.47 -0.62 -13.11
C ARG A 8 22.63 -1.06 -11.90
N PRO A 9 23.10 -0.84 -10.66
CA PRO A 9 22.27 -1.04 -9.47
C PRO A 9 21.14 0.00 -9.42
N PRO A 10 19.94 -0.34 -8.90
CA PRO A 10 18.88 0.65 -8.68
C PRO A 10 19.40 1.68 -7.66
N CYS A 11 19.61 2.91 -8.14
CA CYS A 11 20.00 4.04 -7.32
C CYS A 11 18.73 4.77 -6.85
N TRP A 12 18.69 5.18 -5.58
CA TRP A 12 17.62 6.02 -5.06
C TRP A 12 17.55 7.35 -5.83
N PRO A 13 16.36 7.83 -6.27
CA PRO A 13 16.22 9.05 -7.08
C PRO A 13 16.82 10.32 -6.44
N ASN A 14 17.00 10.34 -5.11
CA ASN A 14 17.48 11.49 -4.35
C ASN A 14 18.76 11.23 -3.51
N ALA A 15 19.46 10.11 -3.73
CA ALA A 15 20.70 9.80 -3.00
C ALA A 15 21.69 8.97 -3.84
N PRO A 16 22.53 9.62 -4.67
CA PRO A 16 23.45 8.93 -5.59
C PRO A 16 24.59 8.15 -4.90
N SER A 17 24.74 8.25 -3.58
CA SER A 17 25.74 7.51 -2.79
C SER A 17 25.27 6.16 -2.24
N LEU A 18 24.01 5.76 -2.48
CA LEU A 18 23.42 4.51 -1.98
C LEU A 18 23.17 3.53 -3.14
N CYS A 19 24.23 2.83 -3.56
CA CYS A 19 24.15 1.68 -4.47
C CYS A 19 24.25 0.39 -3.65
N VAL A 20 23.29 -0.54 -3.81
CA VAL A 20 23.35 -1.88 -3.17
C VAL A 20 23.91 -2.89 -4.17
N PRO A 21 24.99 -3.63 -3.86
CA PRO A 21 25.44 -4.75 -4.67
C PRO A 21 24.55 -5.99 -4.43
N CYS A 22 24.18 -6.65 -5.52
CA CYS A 22 23.34 -7.85 -5.51
C CYS A 22 24.20 -9.08 -5.15
N SER A 23 24.10 -9.59 -3.93
CA SER A 23 24.74 -10.85 -3.52
C SER A 23 23.84 -11.68 -2.60
N SER A 24 23.59 -12.91 -3.03
CA SER A 24 22.91 -13.98 -2.31
C SER A 24 23.71 -14.48 -1.09
N GLY A 25 23.12 -14.43 0.10
CA GLY A 25 23.63 -15.07 1.32
C GLY A 25 23.70 -14.13 2.53
N PHE A 26 23.01 -14.48 3.62
CA PHE A 26 23.04 -13.75 4.89
C PHE A 26 24.43 -13.84 5.53
N SER A 27 25.29 -12.87 5.25
CA SER A 27 26.57 -12.65 5.96
C SER A 27 26.39 -11.57 7.04
N SER A 28 27.11 -11.69 8.16
CA SER A 28 27.10 -10.72 9.28
C SER A 28 27.44 -9.28 8.82
N VAL A 29 28.15 -9.14 7.71
CA VAL A 29 28.46 -7.87 7.05
C VAL A 29 27.22 -7.20 6.42
N VAL A 30 26.27 -7.99 5.90
CA VAL A 30 24.99 -7.48 5.35
C VAL A 30 24.08 -6.98 6.48
N ALA A 31 24.07 -7.66 7.63
CA ALA A 31 23.32 -7.22 8.82
C ALA A 31 23.84 -5.88 9.38
N LEU A 32 25.16 -5.68 9.39
CA LEU A 32 25.78 -4.39 9.72
C LEU A 32 25.38 -3.30 8.71
N GLY A 33 25.40 -3.59 7.40
CA GLY A 33 24.92 -2.67 6.35
C GLY A 33 23.44 -2.29 6.47
N ALA A 34 22.57 -3.28 6.73
CA ALA A 34 21.14 -3.09 6.93
C ALA A 34 20.83 -2.18 8.12
N SER A 35 21.48 -2.42 9.27
CA SER A 35 21.29 -1.60 10.46
C SER A 35 21.66 -0.12 10.24
N ILE A 36 22.74 0.14 9.48
CA ILE A 36 23.19 1.50 9.14
C ILE A 36 22.21 2.18 8.18
N ILE A 37 21.70 1.46 7.17
CA ILE A 37 20.73 1.99 6.21
C ILE A 37 19.41 2.33 6.92
N CYS A 38 18.84 1.38 7.67
CA CYS A 38 17.55 1.55 8.35
C CYS A 38 17.55 2.64 9.43
N ASN A 39 18.69 2.90 10.07
CA ASN A 39 18.82 3.98 11.04
C ASN A 39 18.88 5.36 10.38
N LYS A 40 19.36 5.43 9.13
CA LYS A 40 19.50 6.68 8.37
C LYS A 40 18.23 7.06 7.60
N ILE A 41 17.27 6.15 7.42
CA ILE A 41 16.01 6.48 6.73
C ILE A 41 15.17 7.41 7.63
N PRO A 42 14.99 8.68 7.23
CA PRO A 42 14.18 9.61 7.99
C PRO A 42 12.69 9.21 7.92
N GLY A 43 11.97 9.40 9.04
CA GLY A 43 10.53 9.13 9.11
C GLY A 43 10.12 7.70 9.50
N LEU A 44 11.04 6.75 9.64
CA LEU A 44 10.69 5.42 10.16
C LEU A 44 10.40 5.44 11.67
N ALA A 45 9.24 4.91 12.05
CA ALA A 45 8.87 4.64 13.43
C ALA A 45 9.77 3.53 14.03
N PRO A 46 9.94 3.46 15.37
CA PRO A 46 10.80 2.45 16.00
C PRO A 46 10.48 1.00 15.60
N ARG A 47 9.19 0.64 15.51
CA ARG A 47 8.76 -0.70 15.05
C ARG A 47 9.05 -0.94 13.57
N GLN A 48 8.86 0.07 12.71
CA GLN A 48 9.20 -0.01 11.29
C GLN A 48 10.71 -0.18 11.08
N ARG A 49 11.53 0.46 11.93
CA ARG A 49 12.99 0.31 11.91
C ARG A 49 13.42 -1.11 12.28
N ALA A 50 12.78 -1.73 13.27
CA ALA A 50 13.05 -3.13 13.61
C ALA A 50 12.70 -4.09 12.45
N ILE A 51 11.60 -3.84 11.74
CA ILE A 51 11.22 -4.61 10.53
C ILE A 51 12.24 -4.39 9.41
N CYS A 52 12.68 -3.14 9.19
CA CYS A 52 13.72 -2.84 8.20
C CYS A 52 15.03 -3.57 8.50
N GLN A 53 15.41 -3.66 9.78
CA GLN A 53 16.62 -4.38 10.19
C GLN A 53 16.52 -5.89 9.96
N SER A 54 15.33 -6.49 10.09
CA SER A 54 15.13 -7.92 9.82
C SER A 54 14.94 -8.24 8.33
N ARG A 55 14.34 -7.31 7.56
CA ARG A 55 14.03 -7.44 6.13
C ARG A 55 14.48 -6.19 5.36
N PRO A 56 15.80 -5.98 5.18
CA PRO A 56 16.34 -4.80 4.49
C PRO A 56 16.10 -4.84 2.97
N ASP A 57 15.91 -6.03 2.40
CA ASP A 57 15.50 -6.23 1.01
C ASP A 57 14.11 -5.62 0.74
N ALA A 58 13.19 -5.75 1.71
CA ALA A 58 11.82 -5.28 1.58
C ALA A 58 11.68 -3.75 1.67
N ILE A 59 12.60 -3.04 2.33
CA ILE A 59 12.43 -1.59 2.55
C ILE A 59 12.44 -0.78 1.25
N ILE A 60 13.19 -1.24 0.25
CA ILE A 60 13.27 -0.60 -1.07
C ILE A 60 11.90 -0.73 -1.76
N VAL A 61 11.38 -1.96 -1.82
CA VAL A 61 10.06 -2.25 -2.41
C VAL A 61 8.94 -1.51 -1.69
N ILE A 62 9.00 -1.42 -0.37
CA ILE A 62 8.05 -0.66 0.45
C ILE A 62 8.11 0.84 0.13
N GLY A 63 9.32 1.39 -0.07
CA GLY A 63 9.51 2.77 -0.48
C GLY A 63 8.93 3.04 -1.87
N GLU A 64 9.19 2.16 -2.83
CA GLU A 64 8.62 2.21 -4.19
C GLU A 64 7.09 2.16 -4.16
N GLY A 65 6.49 1.24 -3.38
CA GLY A 65 5.04 1.14 -3.24
C GLY A 65 4.40 2.35 -2.56
N SER A 66 5.09 2.93 -1.57
CA SER A 66 4.63 4.16 -0.92
C SER A 66 4.69 5.36 -1.88
N GLN A 67 5.76 5.47 -2.68
CA GLN A 67 5.89 6.50 -3.71
C GLN A 67 4.82 6.34 -4.81
N MET A 68 4.58 5.10 -5.26
CA MET A 68 3.50 4.79 -6.21
C MET A 68 2.13 5.26 -5.69
N GLY A 69 1.85 5.06 -4.40
CA GLY A 69 0.65 5.56 -3.75
C GLY A 69 0.56 7.10 -3.73
N LEU A 70 1.67 7.78 -3.46
CA LEU A 70 1.74 9.25 -3.46
C LEU A 70 1.58 9.84 -4.85
N ASP A 71 2.24 9.27 -5.86
CA ASP A 71 2.14 9.70 -7.25
C ASP A 71 0.70 9.56 -7.76
N GLU A 72 0.04 8.46 -7.42
CA GLU A 72 -1.37 8.25 -7.77
C GLU A 72 -2.29 9.20 -7.00
N CYS A 73 -1.98 9.49 -5.73
CA CYS A 73 -2.72 10.51 -4.98
C CYS A 73 -2.64 11.89 -5.63
N GLN A 74 -1.44 12.32 -6.01
CA GLN A 74 -1.26 13.58 -6.75
C GLN A 74 -2.00 13.55 -8.09
N PHE A 75 -1.96 12.42 -8.81
CA PHE A 75 -2.69 12.27 -10.05
C PHE A 75 -4.20 12.42 -9.85
N GLN A 76 -4.80 11.72 -8.87
CA GLN A 76 -6.24 11.75 -8.61
C GLN A 76 -6.73 13.13 -8.13
N PHE A 77 -5.86 13.90 -7.46
CA PHE A 77 -6.18 15.21 -6.90
C PHE A 77 -5.58 16.39 -7.68
N ARG A 78 -5.01 16.17 -8.86
CA ARG A 78 -4.30 17.19 -9.68
C ARG A 78 -5.12 18.46 -9.99
N ASN A 79 -6.44 18.33 -10.07
CA ASN A 79 -7.36 19.44 -10.35
C ASN A 79 -8.13 19.91 -9.10
N GLY A 80 -7.79 19.38 -7.92
CA GLY A 80 -8.40 19.75 -6.64
C GLY A 80 -7.67 20.92 -5.97
N ARG A 81 -8.38 21.64 -5.10
CA ARG A 81 -7.75 22.66 -4.23
C ARG A 81 -6.69 22.06 -3.31
N TRP A 82 -6.95 20.84 -2.86
CA TRP A 82 -5.94 19.98 -2.26
C TRP A 82 -5.46 19.00 -3.33
N ASN A 83 -4.15 18.98 -3.58
CA ASN A 83 -3.52 18.23 -4.68
C ASN A 83 -2.50 17.18 -4.21
N CYS A 84 -2.50 16.83 -2.92
CA CYS A 84 -1.61 15.84 -2.33
C CYS A 84 -0.09 16.16 -2.39
N SER A 85 0.31 17.35 -2.88
CA SER A 85 1.73 17.73 -3.04
C SER A 85 2.46 17.86 -1.71
N ALA A 86 1.76 18.37 -0.68
CA ALA A 86 2.34 18.59 0.63
C ALA A 86 2.91 17.30 1.26
N LEU A 87 2.48 16.11 0.84
CA LEU A 87 2.98 14.85 1.37
C LEU A 87 4.34 14.41 0.77
N GLY A 88 4.72 14.92 -0.40
CA GLY A 88 5.92 14.50 -1.14
C GLY A 88 7.23 15.21 -0.77
N GLU A 89 7.19 16.33 -0.04
CA GLU A 89 8.34 17.25 0.05
C GLU A 89 9.47 16.84 1.01
N ARG A 90 9.29 15.88 1.92
CA ARG A 90 10.30 15.63 2.96
C ARG A 90 10.66 14.17 3.20
N THR A 91 9.70 13.25 3.27
CA THR A 91 9.97 11.80 3.41
C THR A 91 8.75 10.97 3.04
N VAL A 92 8.95 9.90 2.26
CA VAL A 92 7.91 8.91 1.89
C VAL A 92 7.28 8.24 3.12
N PHE A 93 7.99 8.21 4.24
CA PHE A 93 7.54 7.56 5.49
C PHE A 93 7.15 8.53 6.61
N GLY A 94 7.34 9.86 6.52
CA GLY A 94 7.32 10.70 7.73
C GLY A 94 6.25 11.78 7.83
N LYS A 95 5.52 12.11 6.75
CA LYS A 95 4.52 13.19 6.81
C LYS A 95 3.10 12.63 6.92
N GLU A 96 2.44 12.95 8.03
CA GLU A 96 1.04 12.64 8.28
C GLU A 96 0.23 13.94 8.26
N LEU A 97 -0.95 13.91 7.64
CA LEU A 97 -1.92 15.00 7.77
C LEU A 97 -2.40 15.04 9.22
N LYS A 98 -2.39 16.20 9.87
CA LYS A 98 -2.81 16.28 11.28
C LYS A 98 -4.31 16.06 11.44
N VAL A 99 -5.08 16.61 10.50
CA VAL A 99 -6.55 16.52 10.50
C VAL A 99 -7.01 15.16 9.99
N GLY A 100 -7.93 14.52 10.70
CA GLY A 100 -8.58 13.28 10.30
C GLY A 100 -9.67 13.48 9.23
N SER A 101 -9.30 14.13 8.12
CA SER A 101 -10.20 14.50 7.01
C SER A 101 -10.39 13.36 5.99
N ARG A 102 -11.24 13.59 4.98
CA ARG A 102 -11.44 12.66 3.86
C ARG A 102 -10.15 12.46 3.05
N GLU A 103 -9.37 13.51 2.89
CA GLU A 103 -8.09 13.53 2.15
C GLU A 103 -7.06 12.66 2.86
N ALA A 104 -7.04 12.73 4.20
CA ALA A 104 -6.27 11.79 5.00
C ALA A 104 -6.76 10.36 4.80
N ALA A 105 -8.07 10.11 4.86
CA ALA A 105 -8.62 8.76 4.67
C ALA A 105 -8.16 8.12 3.34
N PHE A 106 -8.24 8.87 2.24
CA PHE A 106 -7.75 8.43 0.94
C PHE A 106 -6.24 8.19 0.93
N THR A 107 -5.45 9.10 1.51
CA THR A 107 -3.98 8.99 1.57
C THR A 107 -3.53 7.71 2.26
N TYR A 108 -4.11 7.39 3.43
CA TYR A 108 -3.78 6.16 4.15
C TYR A 108 -4.15 4.92 3.32
N ALA A 109 -5.32 4.92 2.68
CA ALA A 109 -5.77 3.80 1.85
C ALA A 109 -4.88 3.58 0.61
N ILE A 110 -4.59 4.63 -0.17
CA ILE A 110 -3.81 4.51 -1.40
C ILE A 110 -2.35 4.14 -1.13
N ILE A 111 -1.74 4.65 -0.04
CA ILE A 111 -0.38 4.27 0.35
C ILE A 111 -0.33 2.82 0.83
N ALA A 112 -1.28 2.39 1.68
CA ALA A 112 -1.34 1.00 2.14
C ALA A 112 -1.56 0.02 0.97
N ALA A 113 -2.42 0.39 0.02
CA ALA A 113 -2.62 -0.35 -1.21
C ALA A 113 -1.35 -0.37 -2.09
N GLY A 114 -0.66 0.76 -2.24
CA GLY A 114 0.59 0.87 -3.01
C GLY A 114 1.70 -0.01 -2.46
N VAL A 115 1.88 -0.04 -1.13
CA VAL A 115 2.84 -0.92 -0.47
C VAL A 115 2.49 -2.40 -0.68
N ALA A 116 1.22 -2.79 -0.50
CA ALA A 116 0.79 -4.17 -0.74
C ALA A 116 0.97 -4.59 -2.21
N HIS A 117 0.63 -3.70 -3.15
CA HIS A 117 0.79 -3.90 -4.59
C HIS A 117 2.26 -4.13 -4.95
N ALA A 118 3.16 -3.24 -4.51
CA ALA A 118 4.59 -3.34 -4.80
C ALA A 118 5.22 -4.62 -4.21
N ILE A 119 4.88 -4.98 -2.97
CA ILE A 119 5.38 -6.23 -2.35
C ILE A 119 4.90 -7.44 -3.16
N THR A 120 3.61 -7.53 -3.47
CA THR A 120 3.08 -8.65 -4.26
C THR A 120 3.72 -8.72 -5.65
N ALA A 121 3.93 -7.57 -6.30
CA ALA A 121 4.58 -7.50 -7.60
C ALA A 121 6.04 -8.00 -7.51
N ALA A 122 6.80 -7.54 -6.53
CA ALA A 122 8.19 -7.95 -6.32
C ALA A 122 8.31 -9.44 -6.03
N CYS A 123 7.40 -10.01 -5.24
CA CYS A 123 7.34 -11.45 -4.99
C CYS A 123 7.08 -12.25 -6.26
N THR A 124 6.12 -11.80 -7.08
CA THR A 124 5.75 -12.45 -8.35
C THR A 124 6.91 -12.40 -9.37
N GLN A 125 7.70 -11.33 -9.34
CA GLN A 125 8.87 -11.14 -10.21
C GLN A 125 10.14 -11.85 -9.69
N GLY A 126 10.15 -12.31 -8.43
CA GLY A 126 11.33 -12.90 -7.80
C GLY A 126 12.37 -11.87 -7.33
N ASN A 127 11.97 -10.62 -7.15
CA ASN A 127 12.84 -9.51 -6.69
C ASN A 127 12.88 -9.38 -5.16
N LEU A 128 12.05 -10.11 -4.42
CA LEU A 128 12.00 -10.10 -2.96
C LEU A 128 12.24 -11.51 -2.41
N SER A 129 13.04 -11.63 -1.34
CA SER A 129 13.30 -12.94 -0.72
C SER A 129 12.11 -13.42 0.10
N ASP A 130 12.07 -14.73 0.39
CA ASP A 130 11.08 -15.33 1.31
C ASP A 130 9.62 -15.19 0.87
N CYS A 131 9.39 -15.01 -0.44
CA CYS A 131 8.08 -15.06 -1.09
C CYS A 131 8.20 -15.50 -2.55
N GLY A 132 7.06 -15.71 -3.21
CA GLY A 132 6.99 -16.12 -4.61
C GLY A 132 5.57 -16.11 -5.14
N CYS A 133 5.33 -16.88 -6.20
CA CYS A 133 4.00 -17.06 -6.77
C CYS A 133 3.09 -17.86 -5.84
N ASP A 134 1.79 -17.57 -5.90
CA ASP A 134 0.75 -18.42 -5.30
C ASP A 134 0.67 -19.76 -6.03
N LYS A 135 0.78 -20.85 -5.26
CA LYS A 135 0.79 -22.22 -5.75
C LYS A 135 -0.52 -22.97 -5.47
N GLU A 136 -1.45 -22.41 -4.70
CA GLU A 136 -2.65 -23.13 -4.25
C GLU A 136 -3.48 -23.70 -5.40
N LYS A 137 -3.63 -22.92 -6.47
CA LYS A 137 -4.46 -23.29 -7.64
C LYS A 137 -3.63 -23.81 -8.81
N GLN A 138 -2.31 -23.87 -8.69
CA GLN A 138 -1.43 -24.18 -9.82
C GLN A 138 -1.70 -25.59 -10.37
N GLY A 139 -1.93 -25.69 -11.68
CA GLY A 139 -2.21 -26.96 -12.36
C GLY A 139 -3.65 -27.48 -12.25
N GLN A 140 -4.53 -26.78 -11.54
CA GLN A 140 -5.95 -27.13 -11.50
C GLN A 140 -6.65 -26.76 -12.83
N TYR A 141 -7.58 -27.60 -13.28
CA TYR A 141 -8.36 -27.37 -14.49
C TYR A 141 -9.75 -26.84 -14.14
N HIS A 142 -10.12 -25.69 -14.71
CA HIS A 142 -11.45 -25.11 -14.55
C HIS A 142 -12.39 -25.70 -15.60
N ARG A 143 -13.17 -26.71 -15.22
CA ARG A 143 -14.03 -27.48 -16.14
C ARG A 143 -15.10 -26.63 -16.82
N ASP A 144 -15.71 -25.70 -16.08
CA ASP A 144 -16.86 -24.93 -16.57
C ASP A 144 -16.46 -23.86 -17.61
N GLU A 145 -15.20 -23.42 -17.59
CA GLU A 145 -14.72 -22.35 -18.47
C GLU A 145 -13.62 -22.79 -19.46
N GLY A 146 -13.25 -24.08 -19.43
CA GLY A 146 -12.36 -24.69 -20.42
C GLY A 146 -10.91 -24.19 -20.38
N TRP A 147 -10.39 -23.78 -19.21
CA TRP A 147 -9.01 -23.31 -19.07
C TRP A 147 -8.30 -23.90 -17.85
N LYS A 148 -6.97 -23.84 -17.84
CA LYS A 148 -6.13 -24.37 -16.76
C LYS A 148 -5.35 -23.29 -16.04
N TRP A 149 -5.20 -23.43 -14.73
CA TRP A 149 -4.30 -22.59 -13.94
C TRP A 149 -2.84 -22.88 -14.31
N GLY A 150 -2.06 -21.84 -14.53
CA GLY A 150 -0.63 -21.94 -14.76
C GLY A 150 0.05 -20.60 -14.56
N GLY A 151 1.26 -20.43 -15.11
CA GLY A 151 2.03 -19.20 -14.92
C GLY A 151 2.43 -18.98 -13.46
N CYS A 152 2.61 -17.70 -13.10
CA CYS A 152 2.93 -17.24 -11.75
C CYS A 152 1.78 -16.37 -11.26
N SER A 153 0.86 -16.94 -10.49
CA SER A 153 -0.21 -16.18 -9.86
C SER A 153 0.35 -15.30 -8.76
N ALA A 154 -0.07 -14.04 -8.72
CA ALA A 154 0.32 -13.09 -7.70
C ALA A 154 -0.25 -13.47 -6.32
N ASP A 155 0.61 -13.65 -5.31
CA ASP A 155 0.20 -13.90 -3.92
C ASP A 155 -0.14 -12.58 -3.21
N ILE A 156 -1.39 -12.15 -3.36
CA ILE A 156 -1.88 -10.93 -2.72
C ILE A 156 -1.96 -11.05 -1.19
N ARG A 157 -2.20 -12.26 -0.65
CA ARG A 157 -2.32 -12.47 0.80
C ARG A 157 -0.99 -12.20 1.50
N TYR A 158 0.12 -12.65 0.91
CA TYR A 158 1.45 -12.32 1.41
C TYR A 158 1.70 -10.81 1.40
N GLY A 159 1.44 -10.14 0.28
CA GLY A 159 1.67 -8.69 0.15
C GLY A 159 0.84 -7.87 1.12
N ILE A 160 -0.45 -8.19 1.29
CA ILE A 160 -1.33 -7.57 2.30
C ILE A 160 -0.80 -7.83 3.70
N GLY A 161 -0.41 -9.07 4.02
CA GLY A 161 0.10 -9.45 5.33
C GLY A 161 1.35 -8.65 5.71
N PHE A 162 2.31 -8.54 4.78
CA PHE A 162 3.53 -7.79 5.03
C PHE A 162 3.26 -6.27 5.08
N ALA A 163 2.48 -5.73 4.14
CA ALA A 163 2.08 -4.33 4.18
C ALA A 163 1.37 -3.97 5.49
N LYS A 164 0.54 -4.86 6.03
CA LYS A 164 -0.09 -4.72 7.35
C LYS A 164 0.92 -4.60 8.47
N VAL A 165 1.87 -5.52 8.55
CA VAL A 165 2.90 -5.50 9.58
C VAL A 165 3.73 -4.21 9.54
N PHE A 166 4.06 -3.71 8.34
CA PHE A 166 4.92 -2.52 8.20
C PHE A 166 4.18 -1.19 8.28
N VAL A 167 3.10 -1.01 7.50
CA VAL A 167 2.38 0.26 7.40
C VAL A 167 1.69 0.58 8.73
N ASP A 168 1.10 -0.42 9.38
CA ASP A 168 0.37 -0.22 10.64
C ASP A 168 1.32 -0.11 11.85
N ALA A 169 2.62 -0.44 11.71
CA ALA A 169 3.58 -0.41 12.83
C ALA A 169 3.82 0.99 13.44
N ARG A 170 3.46 2.07 12.72
CA ARG A 170 3.52 3.45 13.23
C ARG A 170 2.31 3.83 14.10
N GLU A 171 1.21 3.11 13.96
CA GLU A 171 -0.09 3.39 14.59
C GLU A 171 -0.12 2.90 16.05
N ILE A 172 0.72 3.49 16.90
CA ILE A 172 0.97 3.00 18.27
C ILE A 172 -0.04 3.56 19.29
N LYS A 173 -0.52 4.80 19.08
CA LYS A 173 -1.38 5.50 20.04
C LYS A 173 -2.77 4.87 20.07
N GLN A 174 -3.43 4.85 21.21
CA GLN A 174 -4.79 4.32 21.36
C GLN A 174 -5.82 5.46 21.33
N ASN A 175 -5.96 6.12 20.17
CA ASN A 175 -6.87 7.24 19.97
C ASN A 175 -7.78 7.04 18.73
N ALA A 176 -8.75 7.94 18.55
CA ALA A 176 -9.71 7.84 17.45
C ALA A 176 -9.04 7.97 16.07
N ARG A 177 -7.98 8.76 15.98
CA ARG A 177 -7.19 8.95 14.74
C ARG A 177 -6.51 7.65 14.33
N THR A 178 -5.87 6.94 15.26
CA THR A 178 -5.26 5.63 15.01
C THR A 178 -6.28 4.62 14.49
N LEU A 179 -7.48 4.55 15.10
CA LEU A 179 -8.53 3.64 14.62
C LEU A 179 -8.94 3.98 13.19
N MET A 180 -9.01 5.25 12.85
CA MET A 180 -9.35 5.72 11.51
C MET A 180 -8.24 5.38 10.51
N ASN A 181 -6.97 5.57 10.89
CA ASN A 181 -5.81 5.23 10.07
C ASN A 181 -5.77 3.74 9.76
N LEU A 182 -5.90 2.89 10.80
CA LEU A 182 -5.91 1.44 10.65
C LEU A 182 -7.07 0.96 9.78
N HIS A 183 -8.27 1.55 9.94
CA HIS A 183 -9.42 1.24 9.10
C HIS A 183 -9.15 1.56 7.63
N ASN A 184 -8.67 2.77 7.35
CA ASN A 184 -8.42 3.19 5.97
C ASN A 184 -7.25 2.43 5.33
N ASN A 185 -6.20 2.09 6.08
CA ASN A 185 -5.14 1.20 5.62
C ASN A 185 -5.70 -0.16 5.20
N GLU A 186 -6.57 -0.73 6.03
CA GLU A 186 -7.22 -2.00 5.73
C GLU A 186 -8.14 -1.89 4.51
N ALA A 187 -8.92 -0.81 4.40
CA ALA A 187 -9.78 -0.57 3.25
C ALA A 187 -8.99 -0.52 1.95
N GLY A 188 -7.85 0.18 1.92
CA GLY A 188 -6.97 0.19 0.76
C GLY A 188 -6.47 -1.21 0.36
N ARG A 189 -6.02 -2.00 1.35
CA ARG A 189 -5.57 -3.38 1.12
C ARG A 189 -6.70 -4.30 0.66
N LYS A 190 -7.91 -4.12 1.21
CA LYS A 190 -9.08 -4.93 0.87
C LYS A 190 -9.58 -4.63 -0.55
N ILE A 191 -9.65 -3.35 -0.91
CA ILE A 191 -10.02 -2.93 -2.26
C ILE A 191 -9.02 -3.47 -3.29
N LEU A 192 -7.72 -3.48 -2.97
CA LEU A 192 -6.71 -4.13 -3.83
C LEU A 192 -6.99 -5.63 -4.01
N GLU A 193 -7.29 -6.35 -2.93
CA GLU A 193 -7.62 -7.78 -2.96
C GLU A 193 -8.84 -8.07 -3.86
N GLU A 194 -9.88 -7.26 -3.74
CA GLU A 194 -11.14 -7.42 -4.50
C GLU A 194 -10.99 -7.06 -5.99
N ASN A 195 -9.94 -6.33 -6.36
CA ASN A 195 -9.68 -5.90 -7.75
C ASN A 195 -8.56 -6.69 -8.43
N MET A 196 -8.15 -7.82 -7.86
CA MET A 196 -7.25 -8.77 -8.54
C MET A 196 -7.87 -9.27 -9.85
N LYS A 197 -7.07 -9.39 -10.90
CA LYS A 197 -7.53 -9.76 -12.24
C LYS A 197 -7.12 -11.18 -12.60
N LEU A 198 -7.94 -11.86 -13.38
CA LEU A 198 -7.56 -13.10 -14.06
C LEU A 198 -7.06 -12.76 -15.45
N GLU A 199 -5.78 -13.04 -15.73
CA GLU A 199 -5.20 -12.93 -17.06
C GLU A 199 -5.02 -14.31 -17.67
N CYS A 200 -5.28 -14.41 -18.98
CA CYS A 200 -5.22 -15.65 -19.72
C CYS A 200 -4.36 -15.52 -20.97
N LYS A 201 -3.57 -16.54 -21.26
CA LYS A 201 -2.84 -16.70 -22.52
C LYS A 201 -3.37 -17.88 -23.32
N CYS A 202 -3.74 -17.60 -24.55
CA CYS A 202 -4.18 -18.60 -25.52
C CYS A 202 -2.99 -19.37 -26.10
N HIS A 203 -3.12 -20.69 -26.20
CA HIS A 203 -2.16 -21.61 -26.79
C HIS A 203 -2.88 -22.44 -27.84
N GLY A 204 -3.06 -21.89 -29.03
CA GLY A 204 -3.65 -22.60 -30.15
C GLY A 204 -2.93 -22.26 -31.46
N VAL A 205 -3.04 -23.15 -32.43
CA VAL A 205 -2.44 -22.96 -33.77
C VAL A 205 -2.97 -21.66 -34.35
N SER A 206 -2.07 -20.85 -34.92
CA SER A 206 -2.38 -19.54 -35.51
C SER A 206 -3.05 -18.53 -34.55
N GLY A 207 -2.84 -18.63 -33.24
CA GLY A 207 -3.41 -17.70 -32.25
C GLY A 207 -4.83 -18.04 -31.79
N SER A 208 -5.34 -19.22 -32.14
CA SER A 208 -6.62 -19.71 -31.60
C SER A 208 -6.56 -19.91 -30.08
N CYS A 209 -7.71 -19.77 -29.40
CA CYS A 209 -7.83 -19.89 -27.94
C CYS A 209 -8.49 -21.21 -27.49
N THR A 210 -8.30 -22.29 -28.25
CA THR A 210 -8.86 -23.62 -27.94
C THR A 210 -8.35 -24.19 -26.63
N THR A 211 -7.09 -23.88 -26.27
CA THR A 211 -6.57 -24.05 -24.92
C THR A 211 -6.03 -22.72 -24.43
N LYS A 212 -6.31 -22.37 -23.17
CA LYS A 212 -5.73 -21.19 -22.54
C LYS A 212 -5.28 -21.51 -21.11
N THR A 213 -4.21 -20.84 -20.71
CA THR A 213 -3.65 -20.90 -19.37
C THR A 213 -3.89 -19.56 -18.70
N CYS A 214 -4.43 -19.54 -17.49
CA CYS A 214 -4.69 -18.30 -16.76
C CYS A 214 -3.96 -18.25 -15.42
N TRP A 215 -3.71 -17.03 -14.95
CA TRP A 215 -3.10 -16.72 -13.65
C TRP A 215 -3.74 -15.45 -13.07
N THR A 216 -3.69 -15.34 -11.75
CA THR A 216 -4.13 -14.12 -11.05
C THR A 216 -3.02 -13.07 -11.13
N THR A 217 -3.37 -11.84 -11.47
CA THR A 217 -2.45 -10.70 -11.53
C THR A 217 -2.99 -9.50 -10.76
N LEU A 218 -2.10 -8.58 -10.40
CA LEU A 218 -2.47 -7.30 -9.81
C LEU A 218 -3.17 -6.40 -10.85
N PRO A 219 -4.13 -5.56 -10.44
CA PRO A 219 -4.69 -4.55 -11.32
C PRO A 219 -3.64 -3.49 -11.69
N GLN A 220 -3.92 -2.71 -12.74
CA GLN A 220 -3.15 -1.49 -12.99
C GLN A 220 -3.42 -0.52 -11.82
N PHE A 221 -2.37 0.05 -11.25
CA PHE A 221 -2.51 0.87 -10.05
C PHE A 221 -3.38 2.12 -10.28
N ARG A 222 -3.39 2.65 -11.50
CA ARG A 222 -4.29 3.74 -11.93
C ARG A 222 -5.77 3.38 -11.79
N GLU A 223 -6.16 2.16 -12.18
CA GLU A 223 -7.54 1.70 -12.05
C GLU A 223 -7.95 1.62 -10.57
N LEU A 224 -7.05 1.11 -9.73
CA LEU A 224 -7.25 1.08 -8.29
C LEU A 224 -7.37 2.50 -7.70
N GLY A 225 -6.60 3.45 -8.21
CA GLY A 225 -6.68 4.87 -7.86
C GLY A 225 -8.06 5.46 -8.13
N TYR A 226 -8.69 5.11 -9.26
CA TYR A 226 -10.07 5.53 -9.56
C TYR A 226 -11.08 4.89 -8.60
N VAL A 227 -10.98 3.58 -8.34
CA VAL A 227 -11.87 2.88 -7.38
C VAL A 227 -11.78 3.53 -5.98
N LEU A 228 -10.57 3.80 -5.51
CA LEU A 228 -10.36 4.49 -4.23
C LEU A 228 -10.87 5.93 -4.26
N LYS A 229 -10.81 6.60 -5.41
CA LYS A 229 -11.32 7.98 -5.56
C LYS A 229 -12.84 8.02 -5.44
N ASP A 230 -13.53 7.02 -5.98
CA ASP A 230 -14.97 6.85 -5.80
C ASP A 230 -15.32 6.60 -4.32
N LYS A 231 -14.57 5.71 -3.64
CA LYS A 231 -14.71 5.49 -2.19
C LYS A 231 -14.43 6.76 -1.36
N TYR A 232 -13.55 7.64 -1.83
CA TYR A 232 -13.32 8.95 -1.19
C TYR A 232 -14.53 9.87 -1.34
N ASN A 233 -15.18 9.89 -2.51
CA ASN A 233 -16.37 10.72 -2.75
C ASN A 233 -17.53 10.27 -1.85
N GLU A 234 -17.62 8.97 -1.56
CA GLU A 234 -18.62 8.33 -0.70
C GLU A 234 -18.17 8.15 0.77
N ALA A 235 -17.02 8.71 1.15
CA ALA A 235 -16.43 8.47 2.47
C ALA A 235 -17.39 8.84 3.61
N VAL A 236 -17.34 8.05 4.69
CA VAL A 236 -18.32 8.10 5.77
C VAL A 236 -17.78 8.85 6.98
N HIS A 237 -18.55 9.82 7.51
CA HIS A 237 -18.22 10.47 8.78
C HIS A 237 -18.47 9.51 9.93
N VAL A 238 -17.44 9.21 10.71
CA VAL A 238 -17.52 8.31 11.87
C VAL A 238 -17.17 9.04 13.17
N GLU A 239 -17.60 8.46 14.29
CA GLU A 239 -17.23 8.91 15.63
C GLU A 239 -16.78 7.74 16.51
N PRO A 240 -15.84 7.97 17.44
CA PRO A 240 -15.33 6.91 18.31
C PRO A 240 -16.36 6.55 19.38
N VAL A 241 -16.62 5.24 19.53
CA VAL A 241 -17.31 4.70 20.68
C VAL A 241 -16.29 4.44 21.78
N ARG A 242 -16.48 5.06 22.95
CA ARG A 242 -15.56 4.92 24.10
C ARG A 242 -16.02 3.79 25.02
N ALA A 243 -15.09 2.95 25.45
CA ALA A 243 -15.35 1.93 26.44
C ALA A 243 -15.65 2.57 27.82
N SER A 244 -16.66 2.06 28.52
CA SER A 244 -17.16 2.60 29.78
C SER A 244 -16.08 2.69 30.89
N ARG A 245 -15.22 1.67 31.01
CA ARG A 245 -14.20 1.60 32.09
C ARG A 245 -13.01 2.54 31.93
N ASN A 246 -12.50 2.72 30.70
CA ASN A 246 -11.19 3.37 30.48
C ASN A 246 -11.28 4.66 29.67
N LYS A 247 -12.48 5.08 29.23
CA LYS A 247 -12.75 6.18 28.27
C LYS A 247 -11.93 6.12 26.97
N ARG A 248 -11.21 5.01 26.72
CA ARG A 248 -10.45 4.77 25.50
C ARG A 248 -11.41 4.45 24.35
N PRO A 249 -11.16 4.97 23.15
CA PRO A 249 -11.96 4.62 21.98
C PRO A 249 -11.75 3.13 21.67
N ALA A 250 -12.84 2.38 21.61
CA ALA A 250 -12.83 0.94 21.37
C ALA A 250 -13.00 0.62 19.88
N PHE A 251 -13.87 1.35 19.18
CA PHE A 251 -14.11 1.22 17.75
C PHE A 251 -14.81 2.46 17.19
N LEU A 252 -14.93 2.52 15.87
CA LEU A 252 -15.61 3.60 15.14
C LEU A 252 -17.03 3.17 14.73
N LYS A 253 -17.98 4.09 14.86
CA LYS A 253 -19.35 3.92 14.31
C LYS A 253 -19.67 5.06 13.37
N ILE A 254 -20.59 4.82 12.44
CA ILE A 254 -21.10 5.86 11.54
C ILE A 254 -21.80 6.95 12.35
N LYS A 255 -21.46 8.22 12.08
CA LYS A 255 -22.01 9.39 12.76
C LYS A 255 -23.41 9.70 12.22
N LYS A 256 -24.39 8.87 12.59
CA LYS A 256 -25.81 9.06 12.30
C LYS A 256 -26.65 8.98 13.58
N PRO A 257 -27.69 9.83 13.72
CA PRO A 257 -28.63 9.70 14.82
C PRO A 257 -29.24 8.30 14.84
N LEU A 258 -29.33 7.69 16.03
CA LEU A 258 -30.01 6.40 16.28
C LEU A 258 -29.41 5.18 15.57
N SER A 259 -28.26 5.29 14.90
CA SER A 259 -27.58 4.15 14.27
C SER A 259 -26.31 3.77 15.02
N TYR A 260 -26.18 2.48 15.33
CA TYR A 260 -24.96 1.88 15.88
C TYR A 260 -24.25 1.00 14.84
N ARG A 261 -24.32 1.40 13.58
CA ARG A 261 -23.69 0.65 12.49
C ARG A 261 -22.20 0.95 12.42
N LYS A 262 -21.38 -0.10 12.32
CA LYS A 262 -19.96 0.01 11.98
C LYS A 262 -19.79 0.25 10.48
N PRO A 263 -18.77 1.02 10.07
CA PRO A 263 -18.42 1.14 8.65
C PRO A 263 -18.03 -0.23 8.08
N MET A 264 -18.24 -0.42 6.78
CA MET A 264 -17.73 -1.59 6.06
C MET A 264 -16.21 -1.50 5.93
N ASP A 265 -15.56 -2.64 5.80
CA ASP A 265 -14.11 -2.72 5.63
C ASP A 265 -13.62 -2.10 4.31
N THR A 266 -14.47 -1.99 3.30
CA THR A 266 -14.19 -1.31 2.01
C THR A 266 -14.66 0.15 1.95
N GLU A 267 -15.21 0.70 3.02
CA GLU A 267 -15.57 2.12 3.13
C GLU A 267 -14.39 2.94 3.66
N LEU A 268 -14.13 4.10 3.06
CA LEU A 268 -13.22 5.09 3.65
C LEU A 268 -13.94 5.88 4.73
N VAL A 269 -13.26 6.15 5.84
CA VAL A 269 -13.84 6.80 7.01
C VAL A 269 -13.03 8.01 7.46
N TYR A 270 -13.72 9.04 7.91
CA TYR A 270 -13.12 10.26 8.44
C TYR A 270 -13.77 10.70 9.76
N ILE A 271 -13.02 11.35 10.63
CA ILE A 271 -13.51 11.81 11.96
C ILE A 271 -13.72 13.32 12.03
N GLU A 272 -13.05 14.08 11.17
CA GLU A 272 -13.07 15.55 11.12
C GLU A 272 -13.47 16.05 9.73
N LYS A 273 -14.21 17.16 9.66
CA LYS A 273 -14.56 17.77 8.37
C LYS A 273 -13.28 18.29 7.69
N SER A 274 -13.23 18.19 6.37
CA SER A 274 -12.14 18.76 5.59
C SER A 274 -12.05 20.28 5.83
N PRO A 275 -10.86 20.83 6.05
CA PRO A 275 -10.63 22.27 6.20
C PRO A 275 -10.81 22.99 4.86
N SER A 276 -10.73 24.33 4.89
CA SER A 276 -10.58 25.12 3.67
C SER A 276 -9.18 24.92 3.10
N TYR A 277 -9.09 24.70 1.79
CA TYR A 277 -7.82 24.54 1.06
C TYR A 277 -7.49 25.78 0.20
N CYS A 278 -8.15 26.91 0.44
CA CYS A 278 -7.95 28.13 -0.35
C CYS A 278 -6.64 28.84 0.00
N GLU A 279 -6.28 28.82 1.29
CA GLU A 279 -5.09 29.45 1.86
C GLU A 279 -4.03 28.39 2.15
N GLU A 280 -2.76 28.78 2.14
CA GLU A 280 -1.66 27.90 2.50
C GLU A 280 -1.74 27.54 3.99
N ASP A 281 -1.69 26.25 4.29
CA ASP A 281 -1.64 25.75 5.66
C ASP A 281 -0.87 24.40 5.70
N PRO A 282 0.37 24.42 6.20
CA PRO A 282 1.20 23.22 6.30
C PRO A 282 0.60 22.11 7.20
N ALA A 283 -0.28 22.44 8.15
CA ALA A 283 -0.87 21.46 9.06
C ALA A 283 -1.96 20.60 8.38
N THR A 284 -2.67 21.19 7.43
CA THR A 284 -3.71 20.55 6.62
C THR A 284 -3.20 20.06 5.27
N GLY A 285 -1.95 20.39 4.95
CA GLY A 285 -1.33 20.08 3.67
C GLY A 285 -1.91 20.91 2.53
N SER A 286 -2.48 22.07 2.85
CA SER A 286 -2.96 23.04 1.87
C SER A 286 -1.78 23.85 1.33
N VAL A 287 -1.65 23.92 0.01
CA VAL A 287 -0.67 24.81 -0.66
C VAL A 287 -1.28 26.16 -1.05
N GLY A 288 -2.55 26.37 -0.74
CA GLY A 288 -3.31 27.51 -1.23
C GLY A 288 -3.67 27.41 -2.71
N THR A 289 -4.48 28.36 -3.18
CA THR A 289 -4.97 28.42 -4.57
C THR A 289 -4.74 29.79 -5.23
N GLN A 290 -3.85 30.61 -4.65
CA GLN A 290 -3.50 31.94 -5.17
C GLN A 290 -2.61 31.84 -6.42
#